data_AF-A0A7C3JTX1-F1
#
_entry.id   AF-A0A7C3JTX1-F1
#
_cell.length_a   1.000
_cell.length_b   1.000
_cell.length_c   1.000
_cell.angle_alpha   90.00
_cell.angle_beta   90.00
_cell.angle_gamma   90.00
#
_symmetry.space_group_name_H-M   'P 1'
#
loop_
_entity.id
_entity.type
_entity.pdbx_description
1 polymer ?
#
loop_
_entity_poly.entity_id
_entity_poly.type
_entity_poly.pdbx_seq_one_letter_code
_entity_poly.pdbx_strand_id
1 'polypeptide(L)'
;ALPQDLRKLAFFKCWTSKEAFLKAKGTGLSGKLDEVELALTADHQLVVKGTVAGWFLAEVSADHNYVAAVVTESAEPRITTYRWEPAIIEPH
;
A
#
# COMPACT_ATOMS: atom_id res chain seq x y z
N ALA A 1 -8.00 -18.17 10.70
CA ALA A 1 -6.62 -17.61 10.84
C ALA A 1 -5.90 -17.73 9.49
N LEU A 2 -5.02 -16.78 9.14
CA LEU A 2 -4.29 -16.83 7.86
C LEU A 2 -3.23 -17.96 7.83
N PRO A 3 -3.01 -18.62 6.68
CA PRO A 3 -1.89 -19.53 6.44
C PRO A 3 -0.55 -18.87 6.82
N GLN A 4 0.38 -19.66 7.38
CA GLN A 4 1.64 -19.14 7.94
C GLN A 4 2.45 -18.33 6.93
N ASP A 5 2.53 -18.80 5.69
CA ASP A 5 3.32 -18.18 4.63
C ASP A 5 2.76 -16.81 4.21
N LEU A 6 1.45 -16.59 4.42
CA LEU A 6 0.77 -15.34 4.11
C LEU A 6 0.83 -14.32 5.24
N ARG A 7 1.17 -14.71 6.47
CA ARG A 7 1.11 -13.82 7.65
C ARG A 7 2.08 -12.64 7.53
N LYS A 8 3.31 -12.88 7.08
CA LYS A 8 4.31 -11.82 6.90
C LYS A 8 3.87 -10.81 5.84
N LEU A 9 3.43 -11.31 4.68
CA LEU A 9 2.93 -10.45 3.62
C LEU A 9 1.70 -9.64 4.07
N ALA A 10 0.75 -10.29 4.75
CA ALA A 10 -0.43 -9.62 5.30
C ALA A 10 -0.05 -8.50 6.27
N PHE A 11 0.91 -8.75 7.17
CA PHE A 11 1.40 -7.73 8.09
C PHE A 11 1.95 -6.51 7.35
N PHE A 12 2.85 -6.70 6.38
CA PHE A 12 3.44 -5.59 5.64
C PHE A 12 2.42 -4.84 4.79
N LYS A 13 1.50 -5.55 4.13
CA LYS A 13 0.40 -4.92 3.38
C LYS A 13 -0.45 -4.04 4.30
N CYS A 14 -0.91 -4.58 5.42
CA CYS A 14 -1.72 -3.83 6.38
C CYS A 14 -0.98 -2.63 6.99
N TRP A 15 0.26 -2.83 7.41
CA TRP A 15 1.10 -1.77 7.95
C TRP A 15 1.30 -0.63 6.95
N THR A 16 1.75 -0.94 5.73
CA THR A 16 2.03 0.06 4.70
C THR A 16 0.77 0.82 4.29
N SER A 17 -0.37 0.15 4.21
CA SER A 17 -1.66 0.78 3.94
C SER A 17 -2.10 1.74 5.05
N LYS A 18 -1.93 1.36 6.32
CA LYS A 18 -2.22 2.25 7.46
C LYS A 18 -1.31 3.47 7.47
N GLU A 19 -0.02 3.28 7.25
CA GLU A 19 0.94 4.38 7.13
C GLU A 19 0.59 5.33 5.96
N ALA A 20 0.16 4.79 4.82
CA ALA A 20 -0.29 5.61 3.69
C ALA A 20 -1.51 6.47 4.05
N PHE A 21 -2.48 5.92 4.79
CA PHE A 21 -3.62 6.67 5.31
C PHE A 21 -3.20 7.80 6.26
N LEU A 22 -2.34 7.50 7.24
CA LEU A 22 -1.85 8.51 8.19
C LEU A 22 -1.08 9.63 7.47
N LYS A 23 -0.26 9.27 6.48
CA LYS A 23 0.47 10.23 5.65
C LYS A 23 -0.46 11.11 4.81
N ALA A 24 -1.47 10.51 4.19
CA ALA A 24 -2.42 11.25 3.36
C ALA A 24 -3.29 12.21 4.19
N LYS A 25 -3.62 11.85 5.43
CA LYS A 25 -4.34 12.72 6.39
C LYS A 25 -3.48 13.78 7.06
N GLY A 26 -2.16 13.61 7.07
CA GLY A 26 -1.22 14.51 7.75
C GLY A 26 -1.31 14.47 9.29
N THR A 27 -1.92 13.43 9.88
CA THR A 27 -2.16 13.35 11.34
C THR A 27 -0.98 12.80 12.15
N GLY A 28 0.06 12.29 11.46
CA GLY A 28 1.12 11.53 12.12
C GLY A 28 0.60 10.28 12.83
N LEU A 29 1.36 9.77 13.80
CA LEU A 29 1.03 8.54 14.55
C LEU A 29 -0.19 8.68 15.48
N SER A 30 -0.73 9.89 15.61
CA SER A 30 -1.89 10.17 16.47
C SER A 30 -3.24 9.86 15.80
N GLY A 31 -3.23 9.44 14.52
CA GLY A 31 -4.44 9.08 13.78
C GLY A 31 -5.01 7.72 14.19
N LYS A 32 -6.28 7.49 13.88
CA LYS A 32 -6.94 6.19 14.12
C LYS A 32 -6.46 5.14 13.09
N LEU A 33 -6.23 3.93 13.55
CA LEU A 33 -5.62 2.82 12.78
C LEU A 33 -6.63 1.75 12.33
N ASP A 34 -7.93 1.97 12.55
CA ASP A 34 -9.06 1.08 12.23
C ASP A 34 -9.68 1.36 10.84
N GLU A 35 -8.90 1.97 9.95
CA GLU A 35 -9.35 2.48 8.64
C GLU A 35 -9.03 1.54 7.46
N VAL A 36 -8.41 0.40 7.78
CA VAL A 36 -7.87 -0.55 6.81
C VAL A 36 -8.22 -1.97 7.22
N GLU A 37 -8.78 -2.72 6.29
CA GLU A 37 -9.10 -4.14 6.45
C GLU A 37 -8.34 -5.01 5.45
N LEU A 38 -7.95 -6.21 5.89
CA LEU A 38 -7.40 -7.25 5.04
C LEU A 38 -8.48 -8.26 4.69
N ALA A 39 -8.57 -8.63 3.41
CA ALA A 39 -9.37 -9.76 2.96
C ALA A 39 -8.50 -10.74 2.18
N LEU A 40 -8.84 -12.02 2.28
CA LEU A 40 -8.29 -13.06 1.42
C LEU A 40 -9.37 -13.39 0.37
N THR A 41 -9.04 -13.25 -0.90
CA THR A 41 -9.96 -13.60 -1.99
C THR A 41 -10.08 -15.12 -2.14
N ALA A 42 -11.07 -15.57 -2.93
CA ALA A 42 -11.22 -16.99 -3.26
C ALA A 42 -9.96 -17.59 -3.91
N ASP A 43 -9.20 -16.76 -4.64
CA ASP A 43 -7.94 -17.14 -5.31
C ASP A 43 -6.71 -17.05 -4.38
N HIS A 44 -6.93 -16.98 -3.06
CA HIS A 44 -5.88 -16.86 -2.03
C HIS A 44 -4.99 -15.61 -2.19
N GLN A 45 -5.52 -14.56 -2.82
CA GLN A 45 -4.83 -13.28 -2.90
C GLN A 45 -5.19 -12.42 -1.70
N LEU A 46 -4.17 -11.89 -1.03
CA LEU A 46 -4.35 -10.89 0.03
C LEU A 46 -4.64 -9.54 -0.62
N VAL A 47 -5.81 -8.99 -0.33
CA VAL A 47 -6.22 -7.64 -0.74
C VAL A 47 -6.42 -6.76 0.49
N VAL A 48 -6.05 -5.50 0.36
CA VAL A 48 -6.30 -4.49 1.38
C VAL A 48 -7.45 -3.58 0.91
N LYS A 49 -8.37 -3.26 1.81
CA LYS A 49 -9.47 -2.34 1.55
C LYS A 49 -9.41 -1.17 2.53
N GLY A 50 -9.55 0.05 2.01
CA GLY A 50 -9.87 1.21 2.84
C GLY A 50 -11.35 1.17 3.23
N THR A 51 -11.66 1.49 4.48
CA THR A 51 -13.04 1.48 5.01
C THR A 51 -13.63 2.89 5.16
N VAL A 52 -12.84 3.92 4.88
CA VAL A 52 -13.22 5.32 5.08
C VAL A 52 -13.83 5.89 3.80
N ALA A 53 -15.08 6.36 3.90
CA ALA A 53 -15.77 6.99 2.78
C ALA A 53 -15.02 8.25 2.29
N GLY A 54 -14.94 8.42 0.97
CA GLY A 54 -14.21 9.53 0.35
C GLY A 54 -12.69 9.36 0.32
N TRP A 55 -12.17 8.22 0.78
CA TRP A 55 -10.75 7.88 0.67
C TRP A 55 -10.57 6.65 -0.20
N PHE A 56 -9.54 6.67 -1.02
CA PHE A 56 -9.22 5.60 -1.95
C PHE A 56 -7.85 5.06 -1.62
N LEU A 57 -7.75 3.73 -1.56
CA LEU A 57 -6.50 3.02 -1.31
C LEU A 57 -6.20 2.15 -2.53
N ALA A 58 -4.98 2.24 -3.03
CA ALA A 58 -4.49 1.42 -4.12
C ALA A 58 -3.11 0.84 -3.78
N GLU A 59 -2.93 -0.45 -4.06
CA GLU A 59 -1.62 -1.09 -4.00
C GLU A 59 -0.82 -0.71 -5.26
N VAL A 60 0.46 -0.43 -5.10
CA VAL A 60 1.38 -0.10 -6.20
C VAL A 60 2.40 -1.20 -6.37
N SER A 61 2.75 -1.51 -7.61
CA SER A 61 3.82 -2.48 -7.91
C SER A 61 5.14 -1.99 -7.31
N ALA A 62 5.72 -2.80 -6.44
CA ALA A 62 7.04 -2.63 -5.88
C ALA A 62 7.93 -3.83 -6.26
N ASP A 63 9.21 -3.76 -5.90
CA ASP A 63 10.10 -4.91 -6.05
C ASP A 63 9.61 -6.11 -5.21
N HIS A 64 10.04 -7.33 -5.56
CA HIS A 64 9.49 -8.59 -5.06
C HIS A 64 9.53 -8.79 -3.53
N ASN A 65 10.33 -7.98 -2.82
CA ASN A 65 10.48 -8.02 -1.37
C ASN A 65 9.81 -6.84 -0.65
N TYR A 66 9.13 -5.95 -1.38
CA TYR A 66 8.51 -4.75 -0.84
C TYR A 66 7.02 -4.68 -1.20
N VAL A 67 6.29 -3.91 -0.41
CA VAL A 67 4.91 -3.55 -0.70
C VAL A 67 4.79 -2.04 -0.69
N ALA A 68 3.94 -1.50 -1.55
CA ALA A 68 3.67 -0.08 -1.64
C ALA A 68 2.17 0.16 -1.73
N ALA A 69 1.72 1.25 -1.11
CA ALA A 69 0.34 1.69 -1.15
C ALA A 69 0.28 3.21 -1.33
N VAL A 70 -0.74 3.65 -2.05
CA VAL A 70 -1.09 5.06 -2.23
C VAL A 70 -2.50 5.25 -1.69
N VAL A 71 -2.68 6.34 -0.95
CA VAL A 71 -3.98 6.76 -0.45
C VAL A 71 -4.26 8.18 -0.92
N THR A 72 -5.45 8.41 -1.45
CA THR A 72 -5.93 9.72 -1.93
C THR A 72 -7.28 10.04 -1.34
N GLU A 73 -7.55 11.34 -1.17
CA GLU A 73 -8.86 11.84 -0.81
C GLU A 73 -9.67 12.16 -2.08
N SER A 74 -10.98 11.92 -2.03
CA SER A 74 -12.03 12.28 -2.99
C SER A 74 -11.97 11.65 -4.39
N ALA A 75 -10.87 11.03 -4.81
CA ALA A 75 -10.77 10.36 -6.11
C ALA A 75 -9.90 9.10 -6.09
N GLU A 76 -10.30 8.11 -6.89
CA GLU A 76 -9.50 6.91 -7.10
C GLU A 76 -8.22 7.24 -7.89
N PRO A 77 -7.03 6.82 -7.42
CA PRO A 77 -5.78 7.21 -8.04
C PRO A 77 -5.57 6.46 -9.37
N ARG A 78 -5.20 7.19 -10.43
CA ARG A 78 -4.61 6.60 -11.64
C ARG A 78 -3.11 6.47 -11.43
N ILE A 79 -2.63 5.23 -11.32
CA ILE A 79 -1.22 4.95 -11.02
C ILE A 79 -0.48 4.58 -12.30
N THR A 80 0.58 5.32 -12.59
CA THR A 80 1.58 4.97 -13.61
C THR A 80 2.94 4.94 -12.93
N THR A 81 3.66 3.83 -13.07
CA THR A 81 5.00 3.64 -12.49
C THR A 81 6.05 3.72 -13.58
N TYR A 82 7.16 4.40 -13.30
CA TYR A 82 8.32 4.50 -14.19
C TYR A 82 9.54 3.94 -13.48
N ARG A 83 10.36 3.18 -14.21
CA ARG A 83 11.68 2.76 -13.73
C ARG A 83 12.68 3.82 -14.15
N TRP A 84 13.30 4.46 -13.16
CA TRP A 84 14.42 5.36 -13.43
C TRP A 84 15.67 4.54 -13.72
N GLU A 85 16.22 4.70 -14.92
CA GLU A 85 17.54 4.17 -15.28
C GLU A 85 18.52 5.34 -15.23
N PRO A 86 19.39 5.42 -14.19
CA PRO A 86 20.39 6.47 -14.15
C PRO A 86 21.31 6.30 -15.37
N ALA A 87 21.47 7.36 -16.16
CA ALA A 87 22.44 7.36 -17.23
C ALA A 87 23.83 7.08 -16.63
N ILE A 88 24.51 6.06 -17.15
CA ILE A 88 25.91 5.83 -16.82
C ILE A 88 26.67 7.04 -17.37
N ILE A 89 27.08 7.93 -16.46
CA ILE A 89 28.02 9.00 -16.80
C ILE A 89 29.39 8.30 -16.86
N GLU A 90 29.87 7.97 -18.06
CA GLU A 90 31.25 7.51 -18.19
C GLU A 90 32.20 8.67 -17.82
N PRO A 91 33.17 8.45 -16.92
CA PRO A 91 34.18 9.46 -16.65
C PRO A 91 35.08 9.63 -17.89
N HIS A 92 35.21 10.87 -18.36
CA HIS A 92 36.19 11.28 -19.36
C HIS A 92 37.62 11.17 -18.84
#